data_AF-A0A0D0E335-F1
#
_entry.id   AF-A0A0D0E335-F1
#
_cell.length_a   1.000
_cell.length_b   1.000
_cell.length_c   1.000
_cell.angle_alpha   90.00
_cell.angle_beta   90.00
_cell.angle_gamma   90.00
#
_symmetry.space_group_name_H-M   'P 1'
#
loop_
_entity.id
_entity.type
_entity.pdbx_description
1 polymer ?
#
loop_
_entity_poly.entity_id
_entity_poly.type
_entity_poly.pdbx_seq_one_letter_code
_entity_poly.pdbx_strand_id
1 'polypeptide(L)'
;MFLCCDTQACDVANRDVPEVLELDESAATLRMLIELLHLPPPPPSLRLSAPQTRRTGQPTSPYCGSHVPYPLLPDMLRLVDKYDLSEPLRRSLHSHLRANACIHPMSVYAFATTHGLDDFAAEASAYLLHPPLSTYTKNQIATLPAATAYHALVRLHSYRVNRLKEILLSEDIFPFGYGACPTHQGDTTRIWNERRLLLATQIEAATDLAEEMRVLLQQFMSCKTCEKACRAAVAMLEVWLFS
;
A
#
# COMPACT_ATOMS: atom_id res chain seq x y z
N MET A 1 -32.88 7.10 -28.66
CA MET A 1 -34.04 7.31 -29.55
C MET A 1 -35.07 6.28 -29.14
N PHE A 2 -35.94 6.65 -28.19
CA PHE A 2 -36.95 5.75 -27.62
C PHE A 2 -38.22 5.85 -28.47
N LEU A 3 -38.58 4.74 -29.12
CA LEU A 3 -39.82 4.60 -29.87
C LEU A 3 -40.94 4.22 -28.90
N CYS A 4 -41.70 5.22 -28.46
CA CYS A 4 -42.98 4.99 -27.80
C CYS A 4 -44.02 4.65 -28.89
N CYS A 5 -44.41 3.38 -28.98
CA CYS A 5 -45.54 2.97 -29.80
C CYS A 5 -46.84 3.15 -29.02
N ASP A 6 -47.59 4.21 -29.36
CA ASP A 6 -49.02 4.27 -29.10
C ASP A 6 -49.75 3.43 -30.14
N THR A 7 -50.42 2.36 -29.72
CA THR A 7 -51.69 1.95 -30.33
C THR A 7 -52.56 1.23 -29.31
N GLN A 8 -53.76 1.76 -29.20
CA GLN A 8 -54.79 1.57 -28.21
C GLN A 8 -55.75 0.42 -28.58
N ALA A 9 -56.47 -0.07 -27.56
CA ALA A 9 -57.75 -0.81 -27.60
C ALA A 9 -57.62 -2.35 -27.72
N CYS A 10 -58.19 -3.22 -26.88
CA CYS A 10 -59.19 -3.17 -25.81
C CYS A 10 -58.92 -4.34 -24.86
N ASP A 11 -59.01 -4.15 -23.53
CA ASP A 11 -59.75 -5.09 -22.67
C ASP A 11 -59.94 -4.51 -21.26
N VAL A 12 -61.20 -4.53 -20.84
CA VAL A 12 -61.71 -4.08 -19.55
C VAL A 12 -61.84 -5.33 -18.68
N ALA A 13 -60.91 -5.52 -17.73
CA ALA A 13 -61.11 -6.15 -16.41
C ALA A 13 -59.80 -6.71 -15.83
N ASN A 14 -58.83 -5.86 -15.46
CA ASN A 14 -57.89 -6.16 -14.36
C ASN A 14 -57.08 -4.94 -13.89
N ARG A 15 -57.72 -3.77 -13.72
CA ARG A 15 -57.02 -2.53 -13.34
C ARG A 15 -57.07 -2.31 -11.84
N ASP A 16 -56.22 -3.03 -11.11
CA ASP A 16 -55.70 -2.64 -9.79
C ASP A 16 -54.46 -3.46 -9.41
N VAL A 17 -53.72 -3.96 -10.41
CA VAL A 17 -52.35 -4.43 -10.17
C VAL A 17 -51.47 -3.21 -10.37
N PRO A 18 -50.81 -2.70 -9.32
CA PRO A 18 -49.85 -1.61 -9.50
C PRO A 18 -48.82 -2.04 -10.54
N GLU A 19 -48.50 -1.16 -11.48
CA GLU A 19 -47.45 -1.40 -12.46
C GLU A 19 -46.11 -1.50 -11.70
N VAL A 20 -45.71 -2.73 -11.37
CA VAL A 20 -44.48 -2.99 -10.63
C VAL A 20 -43.33 -2.95 -11.62
N LEU A 21 -42.56 -1.86 -11.57
CA LEU A 21 -41.28 -1.78 -12.27
C LEU A 21 -40.27 -2.64 -11.52
N GLU A 22 -39.94 -3.81 -12.06
CA GLU A 22 -38.86 -4.64 -11.55
C GLU A 22 -37.52 -4.03 -11.97
N LEU A 23 -36.75 -3.58 -10.99
CA LEU A 23 -35.38 -3.09 -11.18
C LEU A 23 -34.40 -4.15 -10.69
N ASP A 24 -33.34 -4.37 -11.46
CA ASP A 24 -32.25 -5.28 -11.08
C ASP A 24 -31.53 -4.85 -9.79
N GLU A 25 -31.62 -3.56 -9.45
CA GLU A 25 -30.91 -2.96 -8.33
C GLU A 25 -31.78 -2.78 -7.10
N SER A 26 -31.18 -3.01 -5.93
CA SER A 26 -31.84 -2.71 -4.65
C SER A 26 -32.08 -1.21 -4.50
N ALA A 27 -33.07 -0.84 -3.69
CA ALA A 27 -33.35 0.57 -3.37
C ALA A 27 -32.12 1.29 -2.77
N ALA A 28 -31.28 0.58 -2.01
CA ALA A 28 -30.04 1.13 -1.45
C ALA A 28 -29.00 1.40 -2.55
N THR A 29 -28.85 0.49 -3.50
CA THR A 29 -27.95 0.63 -4.64
C THR A 29 -28.38 1.79 -5.54
N LEU A 30 -29.68 1.91 -5.82
CA LEU A 30 -30.23 3.00 -6.62
C LEU A 30 -30.03 4.36 -5.93
N ARG A 31 -30.21 4.43 -4.60
CA ARG A 31 -29.92 5.64 -3.84
C ARG A 31 -28.45 6.04 -3.98
N MET A 32 -27.53 5.09 -3.82
CA MET A 32 -26.09 5.32 -3.99
C MET A 32 -25.76 5.82 -5.42
N LEU A 33 -26.38 5.23 -6.45
CA LEU A 33 -26.22 5.67 -7.83
C LEU A 33 -26.71 7.10 -8.05
N ILE A 34 -27.90 7.42 -7.54
CA ILE A 34 -28.49 8.78 -7.64
C ILE A 34 -27.60 9.79 -6.90
N GLU A 35 -27.12 9.45 -5.70
CA GLU A 35 -26.18 10.30 -4.95
C GLU A 35 -24.86 10.52 -5.71
N LEU A 36 -24.29 9.48 -6.33
CA LEU A 36 -23.10 9.58 -7.18
C LEU A 36 -23.29 10.52 -8.37
N LEU A 37 -24.47 10.49 -9.00
CA LEU A 37 -24.79 11.31 -10.16
C LEU A 37 -25.02 12.79 -9.80
N HIS A 38 -25.67 13.06 -8.66
CA HIS A 38 -26.01 14.43 -8.26
C HIS A 38 -24.94 15.10 -7.40
N LEU A 39 -24.25 14.33 -6.55
CA LEU A 39 -23.30 14.82 -5.55
C LEU A 39 -22.05 13.93 -5.55
N PRO A 40 -21.25 13.95 -6.64
CA PRO A 40 -20.05 13.14 -6.73
C PRO A 40 -19.07 13.51 -5.61
N PRO A 41 -18.47 12.53 -4.91
CA PRO A 41 -17.54 12.82 -3.84
C PRO A 41 -16.32 13.57 -4.38
N PRO A 42 -15.92 14.69 -3.76
CA PRO A 42 -14.72 15.40 -4.17
C PRO A 42 -13.49 14.52 -3.93
N PRO A 43 -12.41 14.65 -4.73
CA PRO A 43 -11.19 13.87 -4.52
C PRO A 43 -10.60 14.19 -3.14
N PRO A 44 -9.96 13.22 -2.46
CA PRO A 44 -9.36 13.45 -1.15
C PRO A 44 -8.22 14.46 -1.25
N SER A 45 -8.13 15.37 -0.28
CA SER A 45 -7.08 16.38 -0.25
C SER A 45 -5.72 15.74 0.04
N LEU A 46 -4.74 16.03 -0.81
CA LEU A 46 -3.36 15.65 -0.57
C LEU A 46 -2.76 16.52 0.54
N ARG A 47 -2.06 15.90 1.50
CA ARG A 47 -1.22 16.65 2.44
C ARG A 47 -0.02 17.21 1.71
N LEU A 48 -0.08 18.48 1.35
CA LEU A 48 1.10 19.28 1.02
C LEU A 48 1.82 19.63 2.32
N SER A 49 2.66 18.74 2.89
CA SER A 49 3.50 19.13 4.03
C SER A 49 4.78 18.29 4.15
N ALA A 50 5.90 19.03 4.00
CA ALA A 50 7.26 18.94 4.57
C ALA A 50 7.89 17.56 4.88
N PRO A 51 9.22 17.40 4.73
CA PRO A 51 9.91 16.15 5.00
C PRO A 51 9.72 15.75 6.47
N GLN A 52 8.74 14.89 6.73
CA GLN A 52 8.57 14.29 8.05
C GLN A 52 9.71 13.30 8.22
N THR A 53 10.52 13.57 9.25
CA THR A 53 11.48 12.62 9.79
C THR A 53 10.76 11.30 10.02
N ARG A 54 11.09 10.31 9.19
CA ARG A 54 10.63 8.91 9.30
C ARG A 54 10.92 8.43 10.72
N ARG A 55 9.92 8.49 11.58
CA ARG A 55 9.91 7.75 12.83
C ARG A 55 8.93 6.62 12.58
N THR A 56 9.48 5.41 12.65
CA THR A 56 8.87 4.09 12.41
C THR A 56 8.52 3.81 10.95
N GLY A 57 8.97 2.65 10.44
CA GLY A 57 8.80 2.18 9.05
C GLY A 57 7.37 1.88 8.61
N GLN A 58 6.38 2.59 9.16
CA GLN A 58 5.00 2.58 8.67
C GLN A 58 4.85 3.69 7.63
N PRO A 59 4.41 3.37 6.40
CA PRO A 59 4.09 4.40 5.44
C PRO A 59 2.87 5.18 5.97
N THR A 60 3.01 6.49 6.10
CA THR A 60 1.91 7.39 6.49
C THR A 60 1.06 7.72 5.27
N SER A 61 -0.26 7.88 5.47
CA SER A 61 -1.14 8.30 4.39
C SER A 61 -0.73 9.67 3.85
N PRO A 62 -0.51 9.83 2.53
CA PRO A 62 -0.33 11.16 1.95
C PRO A 62 -1.66 11.94 1.89
N TYR A 63 -2.78 11.33 2.25
CA TYR A 63 -4.11 11.92 2.18
C TYR A 63 -4.59 12.45 3.55
N CYS A 64 -5.35 13.55 3.52
CA CYS A 64 -5.98 14.10 4.71
C CYS A 64 -7.36 14.64 4.39
N GLY A 65 -8.28 14.50 5.34
CA GLY A 65 -9.65 14.96 5.23
C GLY A 65 -10.66 13.83 5.10
N SER A 66 -11.87 14.20 4.68
CA SER A 66 -12.97 13.27 4.45
C SER A 66 -12.66 12.40 3.24
N HIS A 67 -12.49 11.10 3.49
CA HIS A 67 -12.42 10.08 2.45
C HIS A 67 -13.71 9.24 2.51
N VAL A 68 -14.14 8.75 1.36
CA VAL A 68 -15.25 7.79 1.31
C VAL A 68 -14.82 6.52 2.07
N PRO A 69 -15.63 6.02 3.02
CA PRO A 69 -15.32 4.80 3.75
C PRO A 69 -15.16 3.59 2.82
N TYR A 70 -14.14 2.78 3.06
CA TYR A 70 -13.86 1.59 2.24
C TYR A 70 -15.06 0.67 1.99
N PRO A 71 -15.93 0.35 2.97
CA PRO A 71 -17.05 -0.58 2.72
C PRO A 71 -18.01 -0.14 1.61
N LEU A 72 -18.08 1.16 1.30
CA LEU A 72 -18.95 1.70 0.25
C LEU A 72 -18.24 1.77 -1.12
N LEU A 73 -16.92 1.91 -1.13
CA LEU A 73 -16.14 2.15 -2.35
C LEU A 73 -16.26 1.04 -3.41
N PRO A 74 -16.16 -0.26 -3.07
CA PRO A 74 -16.34 -1.34 -4.04
C PRO A 74 -17.69 -1.29 -4.76
N ASP A 75 -18.77 -0.98 -4.04
CA ASP A 75 -20.10 -0.87 -4.62
C ASP A 75 -20.20 0.35 -5.54
N MET A 76 -19.66 1.49 -5.12
CA MET A 76 -19.61 2.71 -5.94
C MET A 76 -18.81 2.51 -7.23
N LEU A 77 -17.66 1.83 -7.15
CA LEU A 77 -16.83 1.51 -8.32
C LEU A 77 -17.53 0.52 -9.25
N ARG A 78 -18.19 -0.51 -8.70
CA ARG A 78 -19.02 -1.44 -9.50
C ARG A 78 -20.13 -0.70 -10.23
N LEU A 79 -20.77 0.29 -9.61
CA LEU A 79 -21.79 1.10 -10.25
C LEU A 79 -21.23 1.98 -11.36
N VAL A 80 -20.08 2.61 -11.13
CA VAL A 80 -19.39 3.39 -12.16
C VAL A 80 -19.11 2.53 -13.40
N ASP A 81 -18.62 1.30 -13.20
CA ASP A 81 -18.31 0.42 -14.32
C ASP A 81 -19.56 -0.19 -14.97
N LYS A 82 -20.59 -0.56 -14.18
CA LYS A 82 -21.85 -1.13 -14.70
C LYS A 82 -22.62 -0.12 -15.56
N TYR A 83 -22.67 1.14 -15.15
CA TYR A 83 -23.44 2.20 -15.83
C TYR A 83 -22.59 3.11 -16.72
N ASP A 84 -21.32 2.76 -16.93
CA ASP A 84 -20.34 3.53 -17.70
C ASP A 84 -20.35 5.03 -17.34
N LEU A 85 -20.27 5.31 -16.04
CA LEU A 85 -20.31 6.67 -15.53
C LEU A 85 -19.04 7.44 -15.88
N SER A 86 -19.12 8.78 -15.82
CA SER A 86 -18.08 9.67 -16.31
C SER A 86 -16.67 9.37 -15.75
N GLU A 87 -15.65 9.46 -16.60
CA GLU A 87 -14.25 9.23 -16.22
C GLU A 87 -13.73 10.14 -15.07
N PRO A 88 -14.13 11.42 -14.95
CA PRO A 88 -13.78 12.23 -13.77
C PRO A 88 -14.26 11.62 -12.45
N LEU A 89 -15.45 11.01 -12.43
CA LEU A 89 -15.99 10.35 -11.25
C LEU A 89 -15.19 9.09 -10.91
N ARG A 90 -14.90 8.24 -11.91
CA ARG A 90 -14.04 7.06 -11.74
C ARG A 90 -12.70 7.45 -11.11
N ARG A 91 -12.03 8.48 -11.64
CA ARG A 91 -10.75 8.98 -11.10
C ARG A 91 -10.86 9.51 -9.68
N SER A 92 -11.95 10.17 -9.33
CA SER A 92 -12.20 10.62 -7.95
C SER A 92 -12.29 9.42 -7.00
N LEU A 93 -13.10 8.42 -7.34
CA LEU A 93 -13.26 7.21 -6.51
C LEU A 93 -11.98 6.38 -6.42
N HIS A 94 -11.21 6.28 -7.50
CA HIS A 94 -9.86 5.70 -7.47
C HIS A 94 -8.93 6.45 -6.50
N SER A 95 -9.04 7.79 -6.43
CA SER A 95 -8.26 8.56 -5.46
C SER A 95 -8.67 8.26 -4.01
N HIS A 96 -9.96 8.04 -3.76
CA HIS A 96 -10.44 7.53 -2.45
C HIS A 96 -9.96 6.11 -2.16
N LEU A 97 -9.90 5.23 -3.17
CA LEU A 97 -9.36 3.89 -3.01
C LEU A 97 -7.88 3.92 -2.58
N ARG A 98 -7.06 4.76 -3.22
CA ARG A 98 -5.65 4.99 -2.80
C ARG A 98 -5.57 5.51 -1.38
N ALA A 99 -6.41 6.49 -1.02
CA ALA A 99 -6.43 7.02 0.34
C ALA A 99 -6.72 5.96 1.40
N ASN A 100 -7.55 4.97 1.07
CA ASN A 100 -7.85 3.83 1.94
C ASN A 100 -6.76 2.76 1.95
N ALA A 101 -5.77 2.76 1.04
CA ALA A 101 -4.72 1.74 0.97
C ALA A 101 -3.92 1.63 2.27
N CYS A 102 -3.67 2.75 2.96
CA CYS A 102 -2.96 2.76 4.23
C CYS A 102 -3.81 2.32 5.44
N ILE A 103 -5.15 2.48 5.36
CA ILE A 103 -6.09 2.21 6.47
C ILE A 103 -6.59 0.76 6.39
N HIS A 104 -6.90 0.31 5.18
CA HIS A 104 -7.45 -1.00 4.87
C HIS A 104 -6.61 -1.72 3.80
N PRO A 105 -5.29 -1.90 4.00
CA PRO A 105 -4.39 -2.39 2.97
C PRO A 105 -4.76 -3.76 2.42
N MET A 106 -5.17 -4.69 3.29
CA MET A 106 -5.56 -6.04 2.88
C MET A 106 -6.80 -6.02 1.98
N SER A 107 -7.81 -5.23 2.36
CA SER A 107 -9.05 -5.12 1.61
C SER A 107 -8.83 -4.44 0.26
N VAL A 108 -8.08 -3.33 0.24
CA VAL A 108 -7.74 -2.62 -1.01
C VAL A 108 -6.91 -3.51 -1.94
N TYR A 109 -5.95 -4.26 -1.39
CA TYR A 109 -5.19 -5.24 -2.16
C TYR A 109 -6.07 -6.35 -2.74
N ALA A 110 -6.98 -6.91 -1.93
CA ALA A 110 -7.95 -7.91 -2.36
C ALA A 110 -8.83 -7.41 -3.52
N PHE A 111 -9.36 -6.20 -3.38
CA PHE A 111 -10.18 -5.57 -4.41
C PHE A 111 -9.39 -5.31 -5.69
N ALA A 112 -8.20 -4.72 -5.57
CA ALA A 112 -7.34 -4.39 -6.69
C ALA A 112 -6.91 -5.63 -7.49
N THR A 113 -6.49 -6.69 -6.80
CA THR A 113 -6.13 -7.96 -7.45
C THR A 113 -7.32 -8.64 -8.14
N THR A 114 -8.54 -8.52 -7.59
CA THR A 114 -9.75 -9.06 -8.22
C THR A 114 -10.09 -8.34 -9.54
N HIS A 115 -9.81 -7.04 -9.61
CA HIS A 115 -10.19 -6.18 -10.75
C HIS A 115 -9.03 -5.87 -11.70
N GLY A 116 -7.85 -6.50 -11.53
CA GLY A 116 -6.68 -6.27 -12.38
C GLY A 116 -6.08 -4.86 -12.25
N LEU A 117 -6.24 -4.22 -11.09
CA LEU A 117 -5.74 -2.88 -10.80
C LEU A 117 -4.33 -2.94 -10.19
N ASP A 118 -3.35 -3.35 -10.99
CA ASP A 118 -2.00 -3.70 -10.51
C ASP A 118 -1.30 -2.56 -9.76
N ASP A 119 -1.45 -1.31 -10.20
CA ASP A 119 -0.87 -0.14 -9.52
C ASP A 119 -1.38 0.02 -8.08
N PHE A 120 -2.67 -0.23 -7.86
CA PHE A 120 -3.29 -0.13 -6.54
C PHE A 120 -2.93 -1.33 -5.67
N ALA A 121 -2.80 -2.51 -6.28
CA ALA A 121 -2.32 -3.69 -5.58
C ALA A 121 -0.86 -3.50 -5.12
N ALA A 122 0.00 -2.94 -5.97
CA ALA A 122 1.37 -2.60 -5.63
C ALA A 122 1.42 -1.58 -4.46
N GLU A 123 0.66 -0.49 -4.56
CA GLU A 123 0.56 0.53 -3.51
C GLU A 123 0.07 -0.06 -2.18
N ALA A 124 -1.03 -0.81 -2.17
CA ALA A 124 -1.57 -1.45 -0.98
C ALA A 124 -0.60 -2.48 -0.37
N SER A 125 0.13 -3.23 -1.20
CA SER A 125 1.12 -4.21 -0.73
C SER A 125 2.27 -3.58 0.04
N ALA A 126 2.64 -2.33 -0.25
CA ALA A 126 3.67 -1.60 0.49
C ALA A 126 3.28 -1.36 1.97
N TYR A 127 1.99 -1.23 2.25
CA TYR A 127 1.43 -1.11 3.60
C TYR A 127 1.26 -2.47 4.30
N LEU A 128 1.38 -3.59 3.57
CA LEU A 128 1.32 -4.95 4.12
C LEU A 128 2.70 -5.49 4.54
N LEU A 129 3.77 -4.72 4.35
CA LEU A 129 5.12 -5.13 4.75
C LEU A 129 5.27 -5.29 6.27
N HIS A 130 4.45 -4.59 7.06
CA HIS A 130 4.40 -4.69 8.51
C HIS A 130 2.94 -4.65 9.00
N PRO A 131 2.52 -5.55 9.91
CA PRO A 131 3.30 -6.64 10.51
C PRO A 131 3.59 -7.80 9.52
N PRO A 132 4.49 -8.74 9.85
CA PRO A 132 4.75 -9.90 8.98
C PRO A 132 3.48 -10.68 8.61
N LEU A 133 3.44 -11.27 7.41
CA LEU A 133 2.26 -12.01 6.92
C LEU A 133 1.84 -13.18 7.83
N SER A 134 2.76 -13.72 8.63
CA SER A 134 2.50 -14.77 9.62
C SER A 134 1.64 -14.30 10.81
N THR A 135 1.54 -12.99 11.05
CA THR A 135 0.78 -12.43 12.17
C THR A 135 -0.71 -12.28 11.86
N TYR A 136 -1.11 -12.32 10.58
CA TYR A 136 -2.50 -12.16 10.18
C TYR A 136 -3.31 -13.42 10.51
N THR A 137 -4.50 -13.19 11.07
CA THR A 137 -5.45 -14.26 11.38
C THR A 137 -6.03 -14.86 10.10
N LYS A 138 -6.55 -16.09 10.21
CA LYS A 138 -7.27 -16.74 9.11
C LYS A 138 -8.40 -15.87 8.54
N ASN A 139 -9.13 -15.16 9.41
CA ASN A 139 -10.25 -14.30 8.98
C ASN A 139 -9.77 -13.08 8.17
N GLN A 140 -8.61 -12.52 8.51
CA GLN A 140 -8.02 -11.42 7.74
C GLN A 140 -7.51 -11.92 6.38
N ILE A 141 -6.85 -13.07 6.34
CA ILE A 141 -6.37 -13.67 5.08
C ILE A 141 -7.54 -14.08 4.19
N ALA A 142 -8.65 -14.53 4.77
CA ALA A 142 -9.87 -14.89 4.04
C ALA A 142 -10.54 -13.72 3.30
N THR A 143 -10.12 -12.47 3.56
CA THR A 143 -10.56 -11.31 2.76
C THR A 143 -9.95 -11.30 1.36
N LEU A 144 -8.86 -12.04 1.14
CA LEU A 144 -8.24 -12.19 -0.18
C LEU A 144 -9.11 -13.11 -1.05
N PRO A 145 -9.33 -12.73 -2.32
CA PRO A 145 -10.26 -13.45 -3.21
C PRO A 145 -9.75 -14.84 -3.61
N ALA A 146 -8.42 -15.01 -3.67
CA ALA A 146 -7.79 -16.20 -4.19
C ALA A 146 -6.45 -16.49 -3.49
N ALA A 147 -6.09 -17.78 -3.43
CA ALA A 147 -4.79 -18.22 -2.91
C ALA A 147 -3.60 -17.64 -3.71
N THR A 148 -3.81 -17.31 -4.99
CA THR A 148 -2.80 -16.68 -5.85
C THR A 148 -2.44 -15.28 -5.36
N ALA A 149 -3.40 -14.49 -4.90
CA ALA A 149 -3.17 -13.16 -4.34
C ALA A 149 -2.32 -13.23 -3.06
N TYR A 150 -2.65 -14.15 -2.15
CA TYR A 150 -1.85 -14.39 -0.95
C TYR A 150 -0.43 -14.86 -1.29
N HIS A 151 -0.30 -15.83 -2.21
CA HIS A 151 1.00 -16.33 -2.64
C HIS A 151 1.87 -15.24 -3.29
N ALA A 152 1.27 -14.32 -4.05
CA ALA A 152 1.98 -13.18 -4.61
C ALA A 152 2.56 -12.26 -3.51
N LEU A 153 1.80 -11.97 -2.45
CA LEU A 153 2.31 -11.22 -1.29
C LEU A 153 3.46 -11.94 -0.60
N VAL A 154 3.33 -13.25 -0.36
CA VAL A 154 4.39 -14.06 0.27
C VAL A 154 5.68 -14.01 -0.56
N ARG A 155 5.57 -14.14 -1.89
CA ARG A 155 6.72 -14.03 -2.80
C ARG A 155 7.35 -12.64 -2.75
N LEU A 156 6.54 -11.59 -2.74
CA LEU A 156 7.03 -10.21 -2.65
C LEU A 156 7.79 -9.96 -1.34
N HIS A 157 7.26 -10.45 -0.21
CA HIS A 157 7.93 -10.37 1.09
C HIS A 157 9.25 -11.14 1.09
N SER A 158 9.25 -12.38 0.59
CA SER A 158 10.46 -13.21 0.51
C SER A 158 11.53 -12.57 -0.37
N TYR A 159 11.13 -12.07 -1.54
CA TYR A 159 12.03 -11.36 -2.46
C TYR A 159 12.65 -10.13 -1.78
N ARG A 160 11.83 -9.31 -1.12
CA ARG A 160 12.30 -8.11 -0.42
C ARG A 160 13.27 -8.46 0.70
N VAL A 161 12.97 -9.47 1.53
CA VAL A 161 13.86 -9.95 2.59
C VAL A 161 15.21 -10.40 2.02
N ASN A 162 15.21 -11.18 0.95
CA ASN A 162 16.44 -11.64 0.31
C ASN A 162 17.24 -10.46 -0.25
N ARG A 163 16.57 -9.49 -0.88
CA ARG A 163 17.23 -8.31 -1.43
C ARG A 163 17.85 -7.43 -0.36
N LEU A 164 17.16 -7.23 0.76
CA LEU A 164 17.69 -6.51 1.92
C LEU A 164 18.92 -7.23 2.51
N LYS A 165 18.89 -8.57 2.58
CA LYS A 165 20.06 -9.36 3.00
C LYS A 165 21.25 -9.18 2.06
N GLU A 166 21.03 -9.24 0.75
CA GLU A 166 22.08 -9.02 -0.25
C GLU A 166 22.71 -7.64 -0.10
N ILE A 167 21.90 -6.59 -0.03
CA ILE A 167 22.36 -5.20 0.15
C ILE A 167 23.20 -5.11 1.43
N LEU A 168 22.64 -5.56 2.56
CA LEU A 168 23.31 -5.53 3.85
C LEU A 168 24.64 -6.28 3.80
N LEU A 169 24.68 -7.49 3.23
CA LEU A 169 25.88 -8.34 3.17
C LEU A 169 26.89 -7.92 2.09
N SER A 170 26.52 -7.00 1.19
CA SER A 170 27.45 -6.38 0.24
C SER A 170 28.14 -5.10 0.74
N GLU A 171 27.55 -4.41 1.73
CA GLU A 171 28.04 -3.09 2.16
C GLU A 171 29.25 -3.14 3.12
N ASP A 172 30.40 -2.65 2.68
CA ASP A 172 31.62 -2.61 3.50
C ASP A 172 31.85 -1.25 4.16
N ILE A 173 32.24 -1.26 5.45
CA ILE A 173 32.53 -0.03 6.21
C ILE A 173 33.74 0.75 5.67
N PHE A 174 34.69 0.06 5.03
CA PHE A 174 35.85 0.64 4.36
C PHE A 174 35.98 0.07 2.94
N PRO A 175 35.23 0.58 1.96
CA PRO A 175 35.29 0.10 0.59
C PRO A 175 36.73 0.18 0.05
N PHE A 176 37.28 -0.95 -0.37
CA PHE A 176 38.67 -1.07 -0.82
C PHE A 176 39.73 -0.55 0.19
N GLY A 177 39.39 -0.50 1.48
CA GLY A 177 40.25 0.05 2.53
C GLY A 177 40.30 1.58 2.60
N TYR A 178 39.52 2.28 1.78
CA TYR A 178 39.48 3.74 1.78
C TYR A 178 38.90 4.29 3.09
N GLY A 179 39.56 5.31 3.65
CA GLY A 179 39.13 5.92 4.90
C GLY A 179 39.35 5.06 6.16
N ALA A 180 40.08 3.94 6.05
CA ALA A 180 40.40 3.07 7.17
C ALA A 180 41.17 3.81 8.27
N CYS A 181 40.74 3.65 9.52
CA CYS A 181 41.46 4.18 10.67
C CYS A 181 42.68 3.31 10.98
N PRO A 182 43.91 3.84 10.99
CA PRO A 182 45.11 3.03 11.21
C PRO A 182 45.14 2.34 12.58
N THR A 183 44.45 2.90 13.58
CA THR A 183 44.42 2.38 14.95
C THR A 183 43.30 1.37 15.19
N HIS A 184 42.14 1.55 14.54
CA HIS A 184 40.91 0.81 14.88
C HIS A 184 40.33 -0.01 13.73
N GLN A 185 40.95 -0.03 12.54
CA GLN A 185 40.40 -0.69 11.34
C GLN A 185 39.92 -2.13 11.62
N GLY A 186 40.72 -2.93 12.33
CA GLY A 186 40.38 -4.31 12.66
C GLY A 186 39.11 -4.41 13.50
N ASP A 187 39.06 -3.67 14.61
CA ASP A 187 37.91 -3.67 15.51
C ASP A 187 36.65 -3.10 14.86
N THR A 188 36.77 -1.99 14.14
CA THR A 188 35.66 -1.37 13.42
C THR A 188 35.07 -2.30 12.36
N THR A 189 35.92 -2.98 11.59
CA THR A 189 35.48 -3.97 10.59
C THR A 189 34.81 -5.18 11.25
N ARG A 190 35.37 -5.66 12.36
CA ARG A 190 34.80 -6.78 13.13
C ARG A 190 33.41 -6.43 13.67
N ILE A 191 33.27 -5.29 14.35
CA ILE A 191 32.00 -4.83 14.93
C ILE A 191 30.93 -4.63 13.83
N TRP A 192 31.32 -4.01 12.71
CA TRP A 192 30.44 -3.82 11.56
C TRP A 192 29.92 -5.16 11.00
N ASN A 193 30.82 -6.12 10.79
CA ASN A 193 30.48 -7.42 10.24
C ASN A 193 29.64 -8.27 11.22
N GLU A 194 29.96 -8.24 12.51
CA GLU A 194 29.16 -8.92 13.54
C GLU A 194 27.72 -8.41 13.54
N ARG A 195 27.52 -7.08 13.51
CA ARG A 195 26.18 -6.50 13.46
C ARG A 195 25.44 -6.85 12.18
N ARG A 196 26.09 -6.79 11.01
CA ARG A 196 25.48 -7.16 9.72
C ARG A 196 25.04 -8.62 9.68
N LEU A 197 25.90 -9.53 10.14
CA LEU A 197 25.59 -10.96 10.18
C LEU A 197 24.44 -11.26 11.14
N LEU A 198 24.44 -10.65 12.33
CA LEU A 198 23.33 -10.75 13.27
C LEU A 198 22.02 -10.25 12.63
N LEU A 199 22.05 -9.02 12.10
CA LEU A 199 20.87 -8.39 11.51
C LEU A 199 20.33 -9.20 10.32
N ALA A 200 21.20 -9.79 9.49
CA ALA A 200 20.79 -10.63 8.36
C ALA A 200 19.92 -11.84 8.77
N THR A 201 19.99 -12.29 10.03
CA THR A 201 19.11 -13.36 10.55
C THR A 201 17.74 -12.86 10.98
N GLN A 202 17.60 -11.56 11.21
CA GLN A 202 16.42 -10.90 11.79
C GLN A 202 15.68 -9.99 10.79
N ILE A 203 16.16 -9.87 9.55
CA ILE A 203 15.52 -9.04 8.52
C ILE A 203 14.10 -9.52 8.23
N GLU A 204 13.17 -8.57 8.32
CA GLU A 204 11.80 -8.67 7.85
C GLU A 204 11.59 -7.76 6.62
N ALA A 205 10.44 -7.91 5.95
CA ALA A 205 10.17 -7.16 4.72
C ALA A 205 10.11 -5.63 4.96
N ALA A 206 9.74 -5.19 6.16
CA ALA A 206 9.68 -3.77 6.52
C ALA A 206 10.94 -3.23 7.22
N THR A 207 12.02 -4.02 7.36
CA THR A 207 13.21 -3.59 8.10
C THR A 207 13.89 -2.40 7.43
N ASP A 208 14.12 -1.34 8.22
CA ASP A 208 14.96 -0.20 7.86
C ASP A 208 16.42 -0.51 8.24
N LEU A 209 17.20 -0.98 7.27
CA LEU A 209 18.60 -1.37 7.49
C LEU A 209 19.46 -0.22 8.01
N ALA A 210 19.20 1.00 7.56
CA ALA A 210 19.99 2.16 7.96
C ALA A 210 19.75 2.49 9.44
N GLU A 211 18.49 2.50 9.88
CA GLU A 211 18.14 2.67 11.30
C GLU A 211 18.78 1.58 12.17
N GLU A 212 18.65 0.32 11.77
CA GLU A 212 19.20 -0.81 12.52
C GLU A 212 20.74 -0.76 12.64
N MET A 213 21.42 -0.26 11.61
CA MET A 213 22.87 -0.09 11.61
C MET A 213 23.34 1.19 12.32
N ARG A 214 22.47 2.21 12.46
CA ARG A 214 22.81 3.50 13.08
C ARG A 214 23.20 3.38 14.56
N VAL A 215 22.77 2.31 15.24
CA VAL A 215 23.16 1.97 16.61
C VAL A 215 24.69 1.92 16.78
N LEU A 216 25.43 1.54 15.73
CA LEU A 216 26.90 1.48 15.76
C LEU A 216 27.56 2.85 15.87
N LEU A 217 26.89 3.95 15.52
CA LEU A 217 27.47 5.29 15.63
C LEU A 217 27.90 5.61 17.07
N GLN A 218 27.12 5.16 18.06
CA GLN A 218 27.46 5.36 19.48
C GLN A 218 28.75 4.62 19.87
N GLN A 219 29.02 3.47 19.26
CA GLN A 219 30.21 2.66 19.54
C GLN A 219 31.49 3.26 18.95
N PHE A 220 31.37 4.09 17.91
CA PHE A 220 32.51 4.71 17.21
C PHE A 220 32.75 6.18 17.56
N MET A 221 31.99 6.77 18.51
CA MET A 221 32.11 8.18 18.89
C MET A 221 33.49 8.60 19.40
N SER A 222 34.28 7.66 19.92
CA SER A 222 35.64 7.92 20.41
C SER A 222 36.65 8.19 19.28
N CYS A 223 36.34 7.81 18.03
CA CYS A 223 37.21 7.99 16.88
C CYS A 223 36.46 8.64 15.71
N LYS A 224 36.75 9.92 15.43
CA LYS A 224 36.13 10.69 14.35
C LYS A 224 36.20 10.02 12.97
N THR A 225 37.29 9.31 12.67
CA THR A 225 37.46 8.58 11.40
C THR A 225 36.50 7.39 11.32
N CYS A 226 36.38 6.60 12.39
CA CYS A 226 35.48 5.44 12.42
C CYS A 226 34.01 5.88 12.45
N GLU A 227 33.68 6.95 13.18
CA GLU A 227 32.34 7.54 13.18
C GLU A 227 31.95 8.00 11.78
N LYS A 228 32.85 8.71 11.08
CA LYS A 228 32.61 9.18 9.72
C LYS A 228 32.42 8.03 8.73
N ALA A 229 33.24 6.99 8.82
CA ALA A 229 33.12 5.79 7.99
C ALA A 229 31.78 5.08 8.22
N CYS A 230 31.40 4.87 9.48
CA CYS A 230 30.11 4.28 9.83
C CYS A 230 28.94 5.14 9.33
N ARG A 231 29.01 6.47 9.46
CA ARG A 231 27.96 7.37 8.95
C ARG A 231 27.83 7.27 7.43
N ALA A 232 28.95 7.19 6.71
CA ALA A 232 28.94 7.03 5.27
C ALA A 232 28.34 5.67 4.84
N ALA A 233 28.76 4.57 5.47
CA ALA A 233 28.23 3.24 5.17
C ALA A 233 26.73 3.12 5.50
N VAL A 234 26.27 3.71 6.60
CA VAL A 234 24.83 3.80 6.92
C VAL A 234 24.08 4.62 5.89
N ALA A 235 24.64 5.74 5.42
CA ALA A 235 24.02 6.55 4.38
C ALA A 235 23.90 5.80 3.04
N MET A 236 24.85 4.92 2.71
CA MET A 236 24.74 4.06 1.53
C MET A 236 23.51 3.15 1.63
N LEU A 237 23.25 2.55 2.80
CA LEU A 237 22.07 1.71 3.03
C LEU A 237 20.74 2.48 2.90
N GLU A 238 20.71 3.78 3.18
CA GLU A 238 19.52 4.62 2.98
C GLU A 238 19.18 4.76 1.49
N VAL A 239 20.18 4.97 0.63
CA VAL A 239 19.98 5.19 -0.82
C VAL A 239 19.38 3.96 -1.50
N TRP A 240 19.80 2.77 -1.09
CA TRP A 240 19.30 1.50 -1.65
C TRP A 240 17.84 1.20 -1.32
N LEU A 241 17.25 1.84 -0.31
CA LEU A 241 15.84 1.63 0.06
C LEU A 241 14.86 2.38 -0.86
N PHE A 242 15.35 3.27 -1.72
CA PHE A 242 14.55 4.09 -2.63
C PHE A 242 14.85 3.87 -4.12
N SER A 243 15.81 3.01 -4.44
CA SER A 243 16.22 2.67 -5.81
C SER A 243 15.66 1.30 -6.20
#